data_AF-A0A1V5B7E5-F1
#
_entry.id   AF-A0A1V5B7E5-F1
#
_cell.length_a   1.000
_cell.length_b   1.000
_cell.length_c   1.000
_cell.angle_alpha   90.00
_cell.angle_beta   90.00
_cell.angle_gamma   90.00
#
_symmetry.space_group_name_H-M   'P 1'
#
loop_
_entity.id
_entity.type
_entity.pdbx_description
1 polymer ?
#
loop_
_entity_poly.entity_id
_entity_poly.type
_entity_poly.pdbx_seq_one_letter_code
_entity_poly.pdbx_strand_id
1 'polypeptide(L)'
;MLCLRCGQCCIHLDIFIVNPSSILADGSINPEDQQAMIFKPAGERCPHLAFKPGGSSPLAVCAIHHLHCYRGTPCEQFEQLGPEDAICVMSRYLRDLDEG
;
A
#
# COMPACT_ATOMS: atom_id res chain seq x y z
N MET A 1 5.96 8.47 -2.86
CA MET A 1 6.48 7.61 -3.95
C MET A 1 5.30 7.09 -4.78
N LEU A 2 5.44 6.94 -6.10
CA LEU A 2 4.42 6.31 -6.93
C LEU A 2 4.18 4.88 -6.44
N CYS A 3 2.92 4.50 -6.22
CA CYS A 3 2.57 3.15 -5.85
C CYS A 3 2.38 2.34 -7.13
N LEU A 4 3.42 1.63 -7.54
CA LEU A 4 3.39 0.73 -8.70
C LEU A 4 2.46 -0.48 -8.53
N ARG A 5 1.81 -0.60 -7.38
CA ARG A 5 0.86 -1.66 -7.05
C ARG A 5 -0.57 -1.15 -6.85
N CYS A 6 -0.87 0.15 -7.02
CA CYS A 6 -2.22 0.72 -6.84
C CYS A 6 -2.94 0.23 -5.56
N GLY A 7 -2.19 0.04 -4.46
CA GLY A 7 -2.74 -0.46 -3.20
C GLY A 7 -3.13 -1.95 -3.18
N GLN A 8 -2.69 -2.73 -4.18
CA GLN A 8 -2.98 -4.15 -4.35
C GLN A 8 -1.93 -5.08 -3.73
N CYS A 9 -0.85 -4.52 -3.18
CA CYS A 9 0.31 -5.25 -2.66
C CYS A 9 -0.02 -6.35 -1.64
N CYS A 10 -1.13 -6.19 -0.92
CA CYS A 10 -1.62 -7.13 0.09
C CYS A 10 -3.10 -7.43 -0.11
N ILE A 11 -3.65 -7.29 -1.33
CA ILE A 11 -5.10 -7.41 -1.52
C ILE A 11 -5.62 -8.79 -1.08
N HIS A 12 -4.87 -9.85 -1.28
CA HIS A 12 -5.28 -11.23 -0.93
C HIS A 12 -4.97 -11.62 0.53
N LEU A 13 -4.49 -10.70 1.34
CA LEU A 13 -4.03 -10.98 2.70
C LEU A 13 -4.92 -10.31 3.73
N ASP A 14 -5.23 -11.06 4.78
CA ASP A 14 -5.67 -10.56 6.08
C ASP A 14 -4.41 -10.14 6.85
N ILE A 15 -4.24 -8.84 7.06
CA ILE A 15 -2.97 -8.31 7.58
C ILE A 15 -3.16 -7.07 8.44
N PHE A 16 -2.32 -6.92 9.46
CA PHE A 16 -2.20 -5.67 10.19
C PHE A 16 -1.23 -4.74 9.48
N ILE A 17 -1.68 -3.51 9.22
CA ILE A 17 -0.88 -2.46 8.60
C ILE A 17 -0.84 -1.24 9.50
N VAL A 18 0.13 -0.36 9.27
CA VAL A 18 0.25 0.91 10.00
C VAL A 18 -1.06 1.69 9.85
N ASN A 19 -1.54 2.26 10.95
CA ASN A 19 -2.65 3.20 10.94
C ASN A 19 -2.15 4.58 10.52
N PRO A 20 -2.67 5.19 9.43
CA PRO A 20 -2.25 6.52 9.01
C PRO A 20 -2.38 7.60 10.09
N SER A 21 -3.37 7.51 10.99
CA SER A 21 -3.56 8.50 12.07
C SER A 21 -2.49 8.43 13.16
N SER A 22 -1.76 7.32 13.21
CA SER A 22 -0.73 7.06 14.22
C SER A 22 0.67 7.45 13.73
N ILE A 23 0.78 7.98 12.51
CA ILE A 23 2.03 8.42 11.91
C ILE A 23 2.34 9.84 12.38
N LEU A 24 3.50 10.00 13.02
CA LEU A 24 4.00 11.28 13.49
C LEU A 24 4.52 12.14 12.33
N ALA A 25 4.73 13.43 12.58
CA ALA A 25 5.19 14.39 11.56
C ALA A 25 6.56 14.03 10.96
N ASP A 26 7.40 13.30 11.70
CA ASP A 26 8.70 12.80 11.22
C ASP A 26 8.59 11.47 10.43
N GLY A 27 7.37 10.95 10.25
CA GLY A 27 7.09 9.71 9.55
C GLY A 27 7.35 8.45 10.39
N SER A 28 7.59 8.55 11.69
CA SER A 28 7.61 7.41 12.61
C SER A 28 6.20 7.05 13.12
N ILE A 29 6.05 5.92 13.80
CA ILE A 29 4.79 5.51 14.45
C ILE A 29 4.79 6.04 15.89
N ASN A 30 3.67 6.60 16.34
CA ASN A 30 3.48 6.95 17.75
C ASN A 30 3.51 5.67 18.62
N PRO A 31 4.52 5.47 19.48
CA PRO A 31 4.67 4.23 20.26
C PRO A 31 3.59 4.08 21.35
N GLU A 32 2.97 5.18 21.77
CA GLU A 32 1.94 5.18 22.81
C GLU A 32 0.52 4.95 22.24
N ASP A 33 0.38 4.95 20.91
CA ASP A 33 -0.90 4.70 20.27
C ASP A 33 -1.20 3.21 20.21
N GLN A 34 -2.14 2.77 21.03
CA GLN A 34 -2.62 1.39 21.05
C GLN A 34 -3.33 0.98 19.73
N GLN A 35 -3.66 1.95 18.89
CA GLN A 35 -4.25 1.76 17.57
C GLN A 35 -3.26 2.04 16.43
N ALA A 36 -1.95 1.97 16.71
CA ALA A 36 -0.87 2.12 15.73
C ALA A 36 -0.95 1.16 14.53
N MET A 37 -1.63 0.04 14.70
CA MET A 37 -1.86 -0.97 13.67
C MET A 37 -3.36 -1.17 13.48
N ILE A 38 -3.82 -1.16 12.24
CA ILE A 38 -5.20 -1.47 11.86
C ILE A 38 -5.24 -2.78 11.09
N PHE A 39 -6.32 -3.54 11.31
CA PHE A 39 -6.59 -4.74 10.53
C PHE A 39 -7.12 -4.34 9.15
N LYS A 40 -6.50 -4.89 8.11
CA LYS A 40 -6.95 -4.79 6.72
C LYS A 40 -7.35 -6.20 6.26
N PRO A 41 -8.63 -6.46 5.97
CA PRO A 41 -9.06 -7.76 5.50
C PRO A 41 -8.64 -8.01 4.04
N ALA A 42 -8.57 -9.28 3.64
CA ALA A 42 -8.42 -9.68 2.24
C ALA A 42 -9.60 -9.12 1.39
N GLY A 43 -9.32 -8.81 0.12
CA GLY A 43 -10.25 -8.18 -0.82
C GLY A 43 -10.25 -6.65 -0.80
N GLU A 44 -9.77 -6.01 0.27
CA GLU A 44 -9.76 -4.54 0.36
C GLU A 44 -8.46 -3.91 -0.19
N ARG A 45 -8.57 -2.68 -0.73
CA ARG A 45 -7.39 -1.90 -1.13
C ARG A 45 -6.70 -1.32 0.11
N CYS A 46 -5.39 -1.21 0.05
CA CYS A 46 -4.61 -0.63 1.14
C CYS A 46 -5.06 0.83 1.44
N PRO A 47 -5.33 1.20 2.70
CA PRO A 47 -5.72 2.55 3.10
C PRO A 47 -4.59 3.59 2.92
N HIS A 48 -3.35 3.13 2.69
CA HIS A 48 -2.25 4.02 2.31
C HIS A 48 -2.27 4.44 0.84
N LEU A 49 -3.18 3.89 0.02
CA LEU A 49 -3.34 4.27 -1.38
C LEU A 49 -4.03 5.64 -1.46
N ALA A 50 -3.39 6.58 -2.15
CA ALA A 50 -4.03 7.80 -2.61
C ALA A 50 -3.87 7.95 -4.12
N PHE A 51 -4.83 8.61 -4.76
CA PHE A 51 -4.74 8.98 -6.17
C PHE A 51 -4.52 10.49 -6.27
N LYS A 52 -3.46 10.89 -6.97
CA LYS A 52 -3.13 12.30 -7.24
C LYS A 52 -3.47 12.64 -8.69
N PRO A 53 -3.83 13.91 -8.99
CA PRO A 53 -3.99 14.36 -10.37
C PRO A 53 -2.70 14.13 -11.18
N GLY A 54 -2.83 13.62 -12.41
CA GLY A 54 -1.69 13.24 -13.25
C GLY A 54 -1.95 13.48 -14.73
N GLY A 55 -2.08 14.74 -15.16
CA GLY A 55 -2.35 15.05 -16.57
C GLY A 55 -3.56 14.26 -17.09
N SER A 56 -3.35 13.38 -18.06
CA SER A 56 -4.37 12.53 -18.68
C SER A 56 -4.89 11.37 -17.80
N SER A 57 -4.24 11.01 -16.69
CA SER A 57 -4.73 9.94 -15.79
C SER A 57 -4.26 10.10 -14.33
N PRO A 58 -5.08 9.76 -13.33
CA PRO A 58 -4.69 9.89 -11.93
C PRO A 58 -3.54 8.93 -11.57
N LEU A 59 -2.56 9.45 -10.82
CA LEU A 59 -1.39 8.71 -10.36
C LEU A 59 -1.66 8.07 -9.00
N ALA A 60 -1.52 6.75 -8.92
CA ALA A 60 -1.53 6.06 -7.63
C ALA A 60 -0.23 6.32 -6.85
N VAL A 61 -0.37 6.69 -5.59
CA VAL A 61 0.74 6.92 -4.66
C VAL A 61 0.49 6.18 -3.35
N CYS A 62 1.57 5.71 -2.74
CA CYS A 62 1.52 5.19 -1.37
C CYS A 62 1.92 6.32 -0.43
N ALA A 63 1.06 6.60 0.54
CA ALA A 63 1.24 7.68 1.50
C ALA A 63 2.47 7.49 2.39
N ILE A 64 2.87 6.23 2.65
CA ILE A 64 3.85 5.93 3.71
C ILE A 64 5.17 5.35 3.21
N HIS A 65 5.28 4.95 1.94
CA HIS A 65 6.45 4.22 1.41
C HIS A 65 7.80 4.96 1.54
N HIS A 66 7.75 6.28 1.72
CA HIS A 66 8.92 7.14 1.88
C HIS A 66 9.18 7.51 3.36
N LEU A 67 8.30 7.08 4.25
CA LEU A 67 8.34 7.38 5.68
C LEU A 67 9.08 6.28 6.44
N HIS A 68 9.63 6.63 7.59
CA HIS A 68 10.38 5.69 8.43
C HIS A 68 9.52 4.52 8.94
N CYS A 69 8.25 4.77 9.24
CA CYS A 69 7.28 3.77 9.70
C CYS A 69 7.04 2.63 8.70
N TYR A 70 7.40 2.82 7.43
CA TYR A 70 7.33 1.76 6.43
C TYR A 70 8.42 0.70 6.63
N ARG A 71 9.58 1.10 7.17
CA ARG A 71 10.71 0.19 7.35
C ARG A 71 10.42 -0.87 8.39
N GLY A 72 10.82 -2.10 8.12
CA GLY A 72 10.57 -3.29 8.93
C GLY A 72 9.14 -3.81 8.86
N THR A 73 8.22 -3.15 8.15
CA THR A 73 6.85 -3.66 7.99
C THR A 73 6.81 -4.82 7.00
N PRO A 74 5.81 -5.72 7.08
CA PRO A 74 5.60 -6.71 6.04
C PRO A 74 5.51 -6.07 4.64
N CYS A 75 4.94 -4.87 4.54
CA CYS A 75 4.89 -4.09 3.29
C CYS A 75 6.27 -3.80 2.69
N GLU A 76 7.28 -3.48 3.52
CA GLU A 76 8.68 -3.35 3.06
C GLU A 76 9.25 -4.70 2.61
N GLN A 77 8.92 -5.77 3.33
CA GLN A 77 9.40 -7.12 3.05
C GLN A 77 8.69 -7.82 1.87
N PHE A 78 7.57 -7.28 1.38
CA PHE A 78 6.93 -7.69 0.13
C PHE A 78 7.77 -7.26 -1.10
N GLU A 79 9.09 -7.45 -1.06
CA GLU A 79 9.84 -7.89 -2.24
C GLU A 79 9.23 -9.24 -2.68
N GLN A 80 8.99 -9.43 -3.97
CA GLN A 80 8.23 -10.57 -4.49
C GLN A 80 8.80 -11.91 -4.00
N LEU A 81 8.02 -12.67 -3.22
CA LEU A 81 8.40 -14.01 -2.74
C LEU A 81 7.41 -15.06 -3.20
N GLY A 82 7.37 -15.33 -4.51
CA GLY A 82 6.84 -16.58 -5.04
C GLY A 82 6.04 -16.46 -6.34
N PRO A 83 5.93 -17.53 -7.15
CA PRO A 83 5.05 -17.60 -8.33
C PRO A 83 3.57 -17.31 -8.03
N GLU A 84 3.11 -17.67 -6.83
CA GLU A 84 1.80 -17.34 -6.26
C GLU A 84 1.61 -15.85 -5.95
N ASP A 85 2.71 -15.15 -5.64
CA ASP A 85 2.77 -13.68 -5.41
C ASP A 85 3.04 -12.88 -6.69
N ALA A 86 3.12 -13.56 -7.85
CA ALA A 86 3.39 -12.93 -9.15
C ALA A 86 2.26 -12.02 -9.65
N ILE A 87 1.07 -12.08 -9.04
CA ILE A 87 -0.06 -11.23 -9.43
C ILE A 87 -0.04 -9.91 -8.64
N CYS A 88 0.86 -9.01 -9.06
CA CYS A 88 0.74 -7.59 -8.76
C CYS A 88 -0.36 -6.94 -9.64
N VAL A 89 -1.51 -6.60 -9.06
CA VAL A 89 -2.75 -6.23 -9.79
C VAL A 89 -2.74 -4.81 -10.40
N MET A 90 -1.86 -3.88 -10.03
CA MET A 90 -1.68 -2.67 -10.86
C MET A 90 -1.09 -3.01 -12.23
N SER A 91 -0.29 -4.07 -12.32
CA SER A 91 0.16 -4.63 -13.60
C SER A 91 -0.98 -5.28 -14.37
N ARG A 92 -2.02 -5.81 -13.72
CA ARG A 92 -3.15 -6.45 -14.41
C ARG A 92 -4.30 -5.50 -14.74
N TYR A 93 -4.65 -4.57 -13.87
CA TYR A 93 -5.76 -3.69 -14.13
C TYR A 93 -5.38 -2.46 -14.99
N LEU A 94 -4.10 -2.08 -15.06
CA LEU A 94 -3.63 -1.26 -16.18
C LEU A 94 -3.65 -2.03 -17.51
N ARG A 95 -3.43 -3.36 -17.51
CA ARG A 95 -3.73 -4.21 -18.69
C ARG A 95 -5.22 -4.21 -19.01
N ASP A 96 -6.10 -4.11 -18.01
CA ASP A 96 -7.55 -4.03 -18.25
C ASP A 96 -8.03 -2.63 -18.71
N LEU A 97 -7.21 -1.58 -18.63
CA LEU A 97 -7.44 -0.30 -19.33
C LEU A 97 -7.08 -0.36 -20.83
N ASP A 98 -6.43 -1.43 -21.35
CA ASP A 98 -6.08 -1.66 -22.79
C ASP A 98 -7.14 -2.52 -23.54
N GLU A 99 -8.11 -3.11 -22.82
CA GLU A 99 -9.12 -4.02 -23.38
C GLU A 99 -10.59 -3.53 -23.21
N GLY A 100 -10.83 -2.31 -22.70
CA GLY A 100 -12.17 -1.74 -22.52
C GLY A 100 -12.25 -0.22 -22.63
#